data_AF-A0A9W8J448-F1
#
_entry.id   AF-A0A9W8J448-F1
#
_cell.length_a   1.000
_cell.length_b   1.000
_cell.length_c   1.000
_cell.angle_alpha   90.00
_cell.angle_beta   90.00
_cell.angle_gamma   90.00
#
_symmetry.space_group_name_H-M   'P 1'
#
loop_
_entity.id
_entity.type
_entity.pdbx_description
1 polymer ?
#
loop_
_entity_poly.entity_id
_entity_poly.type
_entity_poly.pdbx_seq_one_letter_code
_entity_poly.pdbx_strand_id
1 'polypeptide(L)'
;MSSASLEPLSASPFPQESSVSGEGLQLSDQKLRVVDTRIAALERELEELKAQRSVIDGQREKHTQPSTPGPKMAAINPEQGWDDNTPSDVTVLDYRDGQEVKQCVAWTAKMVNPQLVDNQSWSFHRICENDDFIAAGQLVIPPNGLKPRKATKDNTYIFFVIEGAVNLKVHKSSLILAPGSMFMVPRGNTYSIENISQRNARLLFTQARKTMEDADECIIAQQNVRKGPQKPSGSVQLGTNRGHGRSPLVPDSAGDLLPLATRV
;
A
#
# COMPACT_ATOMS: atom_id res chain seq x y z
N MET A 1 -71.37 -76.92 -36.89
CA MET A 1 -70.00 -77.35 -37.21
C MET A 1 -69.50 -76.54 -38.39
N SER A 2 -68.53 -75.66 -38.18
CA SER A 2 -67.33 -75.51 -39.04
C SER A 2 -66.54 -74.30 -38.54
N SER A 3 -65.28 -74.54 -38.19
CA SER A 3 -64.28 -73.59 -37.69
C SER A 3 -63.67 -72.76 -38.82
N ALA A 4 -63.12 -71.59 -38.49
CA ALA A 4 -61.84 -71.10 -39.03
C ALA A 4 -61.29 -69.93 -38.20
N SER A 5 -60.03 -70.07 -37.78
CA SER A 5 -59.14 -69.05 -37.22
C SER A 5 -58.31 -68.34 -38.31
N LEU A 6 -57.59 -67.26 -37.92
CA LEU A 6 -56.47 -66.48 -38.55
C LEU A 6 -56.84 -64.97 -38.56
N GLU A 7 -56.06 -63.96 -38.16
CA GLU A 7 -54.65 -63.75 -37.79
C GLU A 7 -54.52 -62.43 -36.95
N PRO A 8 -53.36 -62.11 -36.33
CA PRO A 8 -53.19 -61.01 -35.38
C PRO A 8 -52.62 -59.72 -36.01
N LEU A 9 -53.04 -58.55 -35.52
CA LEU A 9 -52.49 -57.24 -35.89
C LEU A 9 -51.71 -56.61 -34.72
N SER A 10 -50.38 -56.57 -34.90
CA SER A 10 -49.45 -55.46 -34.60
C SER A 10 -49.66 -54.65 -33.31
N ALA A 11 -48.85 -54.94 -32.28
CA ALA A 11 -48.62 -54.05 -31.14
C ALA A 11 -47.47 -53.06 -31.43
N SER A 12 -47.74 -51.76 -31.30
CA SER A 12 -46.74 -50.69 -31.29
C SER A 12 -45.96 -50.67 -29.96
N PRO A 13 -44.67 -50.28 -29.95
CA PRO A 13 -43.88 -50.25 -28.73
C PRO A 13 -44.16 -48.98 -27.92
N PHE A 14 -44.47 -49.15 -26.64
CA PHE A 14 -44.47 -48.08 -25.64
C PHE A 14 -43.07 -47.46 -25.51
N PRO A 15 -42.93 -46.14 -25.34
CA PRO A 15 -41.65 -45.54 -24.97
C PRO A 15 -41.33 -45.93 -23.52
N GLN A 16 -40.16 -46.51 -23.28
CA GLN A 16 -39.61 -46.65 -21.94
C GLN A 16 -39.37 -45.25 -21.35
N GLU A 17 -40.10 -44.92 -20.28
CA GLU A 17 -39.72 -43.80 -19.41
C GLU A 17 -38.47 -44.19 -18.62
N SER A 18 -37.31 -43.81 -19.14
CA SER A 18 -36.06 -43.88 -18.40
C SER A 18 -35.95 -42.70 -17.43
N SER A 19 -36.10 -43.01 -16.13
CA SER A 19 -35.22 -42.55 -15.06
C SER A 19 -34.91 -41.05 -14.95
N VAL A 20 -35.91 -40.21 -14.68
CA VAL A 20 -35.71 -38.79 -14.29
C VAL A 20 -35.50 -38.62 -12.78
N SER A 21 -35.84 -39.62 -11.95
CA SER A 21 -35.81 -39.52 -10.48
C SER A 21 -34.44 -39.73 -9.84
N GLY A 22 -33.52 -40.45 -10.48
CA GLY A 22 -32.19 -40.76 -9.94
C GLY A 22 -31.21 -39.59 -10.01
N GLU A 23 -31.24 -38.82 -11.10
CA GLU A 23 -30.32 -37.69 -11.30
C GLU A 23 -30.63 -36.52 -10.36
N GLY A 24 -31.92 -36.29 -10.04
CA GLY A 24 -32.36 -35.26 -9.10
C GLY A 24 -31.89 -35.53 -7.66
N LEU A 25 -31.93 -36.78 -7.21
CA LEU A 25 -31.42 -37.20 -5.89
C LEU A 25 -29.90 -37.08 -5.81
N GLN A 26 -29.18 -37.52 -6.85
CA GLN A 26 -27.72 -37.44 -6.90
C GLN A 26 -27.21 -35.98 -6.92
N LEU A 27 -27.91 -35.10 -7.63
CA LEU A 27 -27.62 -33.66 -7.65
C LEU A 27 -27.91 -33.00 -6.29
N SER A 28 -28.94 -33.47 -5.58
CA SER A 28 -29.32 -32.96 -4.26
C SER A 28 -28.30 -33.34 -3.19
N ASP A 29 -27.86 -34.60 -3.18
CA ASP A 29 -26.77 -35.08 -2.32
C ASP A 29 -25.45 -34.35 -2.60
N GLN A 30 -25.14 -34.10 -3.88
CA GLN A 30 -23.95 -33.34 -4.26
C GLN A 30 -24.00 -31.90 -3.73
N LYS A 31 -25.16 -31.23 -3.85
CA LYS A 31 -25.36 -29.87 -3.31
C LYS A 31 -25.27 -29.86 -1.78
N LEU A 32 -25.82 -30.87 -1.11
CA LEU A 32 -25.78 -30.98 0.35
C LEU A 32 -24.34 -31.11 0.86
N ARG A 33 -23.52 -31.95 0.22
CA ARG A 33 -22.08 -32.09 0.54
C ARG A 33 -21.30 -30.78 0.36
N VAL A 34 -21.63 -30.00 -0.68
CA VAL A 34 -21.02 -28.68 -0.90
C VAL A 34 -21.40 -27.71 0.22
N VAL A 35 -22.66 -27.73 0.66
CA VAL A 35 -23.14 -26.92 1.79
C VAL A 35 -22.45 -27.33 3.09
N ASP A 36 -22.36 -28.62 3.40
CA ASP A 36 -21.69 -29.12 4.61
C ASP A 36 -20.22 -28.72 4.64
N THR A 37 -19.53 -28.82 3.50
CA THR A 37 -18.13 -28.37 3.38
C THR A 37 -18.01 -26.87 3.63
N ARG A 38 -18.98 -26.09 3.16
CA ARG A 38 -19.01 -24.63 3.36
C ARG A 38 -19.29 -24.27 4.82
N ILE A 39 -20.19 -24.99 5.49
CA ILE A 39 -20.49 -24.83 6.92
C ILE A 39 -19.22 -25.12 7.73
N ALA A 40 -18.58 -26.26 7.52
CA ALA A 40 -17.36 -26.65 8.24
C ALA A 40 -16.18 -25.67 7.99
N ALA A 41 -16.13 -25.02 6.83
CA ALA A 41 -15.16 -23.96 6.56
C ALA A 41 -15.46 -22.68 7.33
N LEU A 42 -16.73 -22.28 7.40
CA LEU A 42 -17.17 -21.09 8.14
C LEU A 42 -17.01 -21.27 9.65
N GLU A 43 -17.25 -22.46 10.18
CA GLU A 43 -17.04 -22.77 11.60
C GLU A 43 -15.57 -22.64 11.99
N ARG A 44 -14.65 -23.11 11.15
CA ARG A 44 -13.20 -22.92 11.36
C ARG A 44 -12.80 -21.44 11.32
N GLU A 45 -13.31 -20.69 10.36
CA GLU A 45 -13.06 -19.24 10.25
C GLU A 45 -13.60 -18.49 11.47
N LEU A 46 -14.77 -18.88 11.98
CA LEU A 46 -15.35 -18.29 13.19
C LEU A 46 -14.50 -18.56 14.43
N GLU A 47 -13.97 -19.78 14.58
CA GLU A 47 -13.14 -20.14 15.73
C GLU A 47 -11.78 -19.41 15.72
N GLU A 48 -11.18 -19.26 14.54
CA GLU A 48 -9.96 -18.45 14.37
C GLU A 48 -10.20 -16.98 14.75
N LEU A 49 -11.33 -16.40 14.31
CA LEU A 49 -11.70 -15.02 14.65
C LEU A 49 -11.98 -14.85 16.15
N LYS A 50 -12.61 -15.82 16.81
CA LYS A 50 -12.83 -15.80 18.26
C LYS A 50 -11.52 -15.88 19.04
N ALA A 51 -10.60 -16.76 18.63
CA ALA A 51 -9.28 -16.87 19.25
C ALA A 51 -8.51 -15.55 19.15
N GLN A 52 -8.51 -14.92 17.98
CA GLN A 52 -7.90 -13.61 17.77
C GLN A 52 -8.54 -12.52 18.64
N ARG A 53 -9.87 -12.50 18.74
CA ARG A 53 -10.59 -11.54 19.59
C ARG A 53 -10.25 -11.72 21.06
N SER A 54 -10.15 -12.96 21.54
CA SER A 54 -9.72 -13.26 22.92
C SER A 54 -8.31 -12.75 23.21
N VAL A 55 -7.37 -12.89 22.27
CA VAL A 55 -6.01 -12.33 22.41
C VAL A 55 -6.05 -10.81 22.51
N ILE A 56 -6.83 -10.15 21.65
CA ILE A 56 -6.98 -8.68 21.66
C ILE A 56 -7.59 -8.21 22.98
N ASP A 57 -8.67 -8.84 23.44
CA ASP A 57 -9.34 -8.45 24.68
C ASP A 57 -8.44 -8.71 25.91
N GLY A 58 -7.72 -9.83 25.95
CA GLY A 58 -6.75 -10.11 27.01
C GLY A 58 -5.56 -9.13 27.04
N GLN A 59 -5.13 -8.63 25.88
CA GLN A 59 -4.13 -7.55 25.82
C GLN A 59 -4.69 -6.21 26.30
N ARG A 60 -5.96 -5.90 26.01
CA ARG A 60 -6.64 -4.70 26.51
C ARG A 60 -6.77 -4.74 28.04
N GLU A 61 -7.19 -5.86 28.62
CA GLU A 61 -7.36 -6.00 30.07
C GLU A 61 -6.03 -5.85 30.85
N LYS A 62 -4.94 -6.41 30.34
CA LYS A 62 -3.58 -6.24 30.92
C LYS A 62 -3.13 -4.78 30.98
N HIS A 63 -3.68 -3.90 30.14
CA HIS A 63 -3.34 -2.48 30.11
C HIS A 63 -4.40 -1.56 30.75
N THR A 64 -5.59 -2.07 31.07
CA THR A 64 -6.65 -1.33 31.78
C THR A 64 -6.49 -1.39 33.30
N GLN A 65 -5.63 -2.26 33.84
CA GLN A 65 -5.28 -2.18 35.26
C GLN A 65 -4.56 -0.85 35.56
N PRO A 66 -4.96 -0.11 36.60
CA PRO A 66 -4.35 1.17 36.95
C PRO A 66 -2.93 0.91 37.47
N SER A 67 -1.95 0.88 36.58
CA SER A 67 -0.57 1.09 36.95
C SER A 67 -0.45 2.54 37.41
N THR A 68 -0.16 2.74 38.69
CA THR A 68 0.26 4.01 39.29
C THR A 68 1.11 4.81 38.30
N PRO A 69 0.89 6.11 38.07
CA PRO A 69 1.70 6.91 37.16
C PRO A 69 3.10 7.10 37.75
N GLY A 70 3.93 6.07 37.65
CA GLY A 70 5.37 6.23 37.73
C GLY A 70 5.83 7.11 36.57
N PRO A 71 6.91 7.87 36.72
CA PRO A 71 7.49 8.59 35.60
C PRO A 71 7.76 7.58 34.49
N LYS A 72 7.07 7.69 33.36
CA LYS A 72 7.47 6.99 32.14
C LYS A 72 8.83 7.55 31.79
N MET A 73 9.89 6.90 32.26
CA MET A 73 11.22 7.07 31.69
C MET A 73 11.10 6.59 30.24
N ALA A 74 10.68 7.49 29.35
CA ALA A 74 10.88 7.30 27.94
C ALA A 74 12.39 7.03 27.81
N ALA A 75 12.75 5.84 27.33
CA ALA A 75 14.14 5.53 27.04
C ALA A 75 14.68 6.68 26.20
N ILE A 76 15.63 7.42 26.74
CA ILE A 76 16.24 8.56 26.05
C ILE A 76 16.94 7.94 24.85
N ASN A 77 16.48 8.30 23.65
CA ASN A 77 17.14 7.91 22.42
C ASN A 77 18.52 8.59 22.40
N PRO A 78 19.65 7.85 22.44
CA PRO A 78 20.97 8.48 22.53
C PRO A 78 21.30 9.34 21.31
N GLU A 79 20.68 9.07 20.17
CA GLU A 79 20.82 9.84 18.93
C GLU A 79 19.90 11.08 18.86
N GLN A 80 19.15 11.38 19.92
CA GLN A 80 18.24 12.53 19.93
C GLN A 80 18.99 13.85 19.65
N GLY A 81 18.58 14.55 18.59
CA GLY A 81 19.10 15.86 18.20
C GLY A 81 20.33 15.83 17.28
N TRP A 82 20.83 14.65 16.92
CA TRP A 82 21.98 14.53 16.00
C TRP A 82 21.68 15.09 14.60
N ASP A 83 20.41 15.11 14.21
CA ASP A 83 19.93 15.52 12.89
C ASP A 83 19.25 16.92 12.89
N ASP A 84 19.34 17.68 13.97
CA ASP A 84 18.64 18.97 14.15
C ASP A 84 19.02 20.04 13.11
N ASN A 85 20.25 19.96 12.59
CA ASN A 85 20.77 20.89 11.58
C ASN A 85 20.86 20.24 10.19
N THR A 86 20.16 19.13 9.96
CA THR A 86 20.18 18.43 8.66
C THR A 86 19.52 19.32 7.59
N PRO A 87 20.23 19.65 6.49
CA PRO A 87 19.62 20.39 5.39
C PRO A 87 18.58 19.53 4.70
N SER A 88 17.41 20.11 4.39
CA SER A 88 16.32 19.39 3.73
C SER A 88 16.62 19.12 2.25
N ASP A 89 17.17 20.09 1.53
CA ASP A 89 17.41 20.00 0.09
C ASP A 89 18.87 19.67 -0.23
N VAL A 90 19.08 18.67 -1.08
CA VAL A 90 20.38 18.31 -1.63
C VAL A 90 20.35 18.34 -3.15
N THR A 91 21.51 18.46 -3.77
CA THR A 91 21.64 18.39 -5.23
C THR A 91 21.77 16.93 -5.64
N VAL A 92 20.86 16.46 -6.49
CA VAL A 92 20.85 15.10 -7.04
C VAL A 92 20.80 15.16 -8.56
N LEU A 93 21.09 14.05 -9.23
CA LEU A 93 20.96 13.95 -10.67
C LEU A 93 19.55 13.47 -11.03
N ASP A 94 18.89 14.17 -11.94
CA ASP A 94 17.67 13.69 -12.57
C ASP A 94 17.99 12.48 -13.45
N TYR A 95 17.23 11.40 -13.28
CA TYR A 95 17.47 10.14 -13.99
C TYR A 95 17.24 10.24 -15.51
N ARG A 96 16.35 11.14 -15.96
CA ARG A 96 15.87 11.24 -17.34
C ARG A 96 16.72 12.11 -18.24
N ASP A 97 17.45 13.08 -17.71
CA ASP A 97 18.32 13.95 -18.51
C ASP A 97 19.75 14.13 -17.94
N GLY A 98 20.01 13.60 -16.73
CA GLY A 98 21.30 13.69 -16.05
C GLY A 98 21.65 15.07 -15.51
N GLN A 99 20.69 16.01 -15.44
CA GLN A 99 20.92 17.35 -14.90
C GLN A 99 20.89 17.37 -13.37
N GLU A 100 21.62 18.31 -12.78
CA GLU A 100 21.57 18.56 -11.34
C GLU A 100 20.26 19.28 -10.97
N VAL A 101 19.49 18.65 -10.09
CA VAL A 101 18.24 19.18 -9.55
C VAL A 101 18.31 19.24 -8.02
N LYS A 102 17.72 20.27 -7.43
CA LYS A 102 17.55 20.34 -5.97
C LYS A 102 16.34 19.53 -5.56
N GLN A 103 16.54 18.56 -4.69
CA GLN A 103 15.49 17.70 -4.20
C GLN A 103 15.66 17.42 -2.71
N CYS A 104 14.54 17.38 -1.99
CA CYS A 104 14.52 16.86 -0.63
C CYS A 104 14.57 15.34 -0.67
N VAL A 105 15.61 14.75 -0.06
CA VAL A 105 15.82 13.28 -0.04
C VAL A 105 15.76 12.69 1.36
N ALA A 106 15.75 13.54 2.39
CA ALA A 106 15.77 13.14 3.78
C ALA A 106 14.76 13.96 4.58
N TRP A 107 13.95 13.27 5.38
CA TRP A 107 13.03 13.89 6.32
C TRP A 107 13.33 13.39 7.72
N THR A 108 13.74 14.31 8.59
CA THR A 108 14.00 14.00 9.99
C THR A 108 12.68 13.78 10.74
N ALA A 109 12.74 13.19 11.93
CA ALA A 109 11.55 12.97 12.75
C ALA A 109 10.77 14.27 13.02
N LYS A 110 11.45 15.41 13.11
CA LYS A 110 10.86 16.75 13.31
C LYS A 110 10.14 17.29 12.07
N MET A 111 10.52 16.84 10.88
CA MET A 111 9.91 17.25 9.61
C MET A 111 8.63 16.46 9.28
N VAL A 112 8.40 15.33 9.96
CA VAL A 112 7.22 14.48 9.71
C VAL A 112 5.97 15.09 10.36
N ASN A 113 5.00 15.50 9.55
CA ASN A 113 3.74 16.07 10.01
C ASN A 113 2.51 15.33 9.42
N PRO A 114 2.04 14.23 10.04
CA PRO A 114 0.87 13.48 9.58
C PRO A 114 -0.41 14.32 9.60
N GLN A 115 -1.04 14.48 8.45
CA GLN A 115 -2.30 15.22 8.29
C GLN A 115 -3.48 14.29 8.53
N LEU A 116 -4.48 14.78 9.27
CA LEU A 116 -5.73 14.05 9.49
C LEU A 116 -6.46 13.86 8.16
N VAL A 117 -7.02 12.68 7.94
CA VAL A 117 -7.85 12.43 6.77
C VAL A 117 -9.28 12.84 7.09
N ASP A 118 -9.91 13.61 6.19
CA ASP A 118 -11.27 14.10 6.35
C ASP A 118 -12.24 12.97 6.72
N ASN A 119 -13.05 13.20 7.76
CA ASN A 119 -14.04 12.27 8.30
C ASN A 119 -13.47 10.90 8.72
N GLN A 120 -12.17 10.82 9.03
CA GLN A 120 -11.50 9.62 9.49
C GLN A 120 -10.68 9.92 10.75
N SER A 121 -10.45 8.91 11.58
CA SER A 121 -9.68 9.07 12.81
C SER A 121 -8.17 8.89 12.61
N TRP A 122 -7.70 8.48 11.44
CA TRP A 122 -6.28 8.24 11.15
C TRP A 122 -5.66 9.38 10.34
N SER A 123 -4.37 9.59 10.53
CA SER A 123 -3.58 10.60 9.82
C SER A 123 -2.43 9.96 9.06
N PHE A 124 -1.99 10.61 7.97
CA PHE A 124 -0.82 10.17 7.25
C PHE A 124 -0.03 11.35 6.69
N HIS A 125 1.26 11.15 6.48
CA HIS A 125 2.12 12.04 5.72
C HIS A 125 2.75 11.23 4.60
N ARG A 126 2.50 11.59 3.34
CA ARG A 126 3.28 11.06 2.21
C ARG A 126 4.51 11.94 2.08
N ILE A 127 5.68 11.34 2.27
CA ILE A 127 6.94 12.05 2.53
C ILE A 127 7.86 11.95 1.32
N CYS A 128 8.31 10.74 1.02
CA CYS A 128 9.20 10.48 -0.10
C CYS A 128 8.35 10.02 -1.28
N GLU A 129 8.43 10.71 -2.40
CA GLU A 129 7.76 10.29 -3.63
C GLU A 129 8.74 10.43 -4.78
N ASN A 130 8.73 9.45 -5.68
CA ASN A 130 9.49 9.50 -6.90
C ASN A 130 8.57 9.04 -8.04
N ASP A 131 8.06 10.03 -8.77
CA ASP A 131 7.06 9.90 -9.84
C ASP A 131 5.87 9.00 -9.43
N ASP A 132 5.23 8.37 -10.40
CA ASP A 132 4.17 7.39 -10.21
C ASP A 132 4.69 5.99 -9.83
N PHE A 133 6.00 5.83 -9.64
CA PHE A 133 6.64 4.54 -9.39
C PHE A 133 6.57 4.14 -7.92
N ILE A 134 7.03 5.03 -7.02
CA ILE A 134 7.17 4.73 -5.60
C ILE A 134 6.84 5.94 -4.73
N ALA A 135 6.16 5.69 -3.61
CA ALA A 135 6.00 6.66 -2.55
C ALA A 135 6.10 5.99 -1.18
N ALA A 136 6.59 6.71 -0.18
CA ALA A 136 6.69 6.28 1.19
C ALA A 136 6.25 7.39 2.15
N GLY A 137 5.87 7.00 3.35
CA GLY A 137 5.34 7.94 4.32
C GLY A 137 5.07 7.32 5.67
N GLN A 138 4.53 8.13 6.58
CA GLN A 138 4.12 7.70 7.90
C GLN A 138 2.60 7.67 8.01
N LEU A 139 2.08 6.62 8.64
CA LEU A 139 0.68 6.42 8.99
C LEU A 139 0.56 6.41 10.52
N VAL A 140 -0.39 7.17 11.04
CA VAL A 140 -0.71 7.20 12.47
C VAL A 140 -2.19 6.86 12.66
N ILE A 141 -2.46 5.84 13.46
CA ILE A 141 -3.82 5.42 13.80
C ILE A 141 -3.97 5.59 15.32
N PRO A 142 -4.94 6.39 15.81
CA PRO A 142 -5.15 6.59 17.25
C PRO A 142 -5.63 5.29 17.92
N PRO A 143 -5.61 5.21 19.26
CA PRO A 143 -6.15 4.06 19.99
C PRO A 143 -7.56 3.71 19.53
N ASN A 144 -7.82 2.42 19.27
CA ASN A 144 -9.09 1.91 18.72
C ASN A 144 -9.48 2.49 17.36
N GLY A 145 -8.58 3.21 16.68
CA GLY A 145 -8.78 3.73 15.34
C GLY A 145 -8.71 2.62 14.29
N LEU A 146 -9.40 2.85 13.17
CA LEU A 146 -9.43 1.93 12.04
C LEU A 146 -9.07 2.67 10.75
N LYS A 147 -8.06 2.18 10.05
CA LYS A 147 -7.88 2.46 8.63
C LYS A 147 -8.81 1.53 7.84
N PRO A 148 -9.85 2.06 7.18
CA PRO A 148 -10.88 1.25 6.54
C PRO A 148 -10.33 0.47 5.33
N ARG A 149 -11.16 -0.45 4.83
CA ARG A 149 -10.82 -1.34 3.72
C ARG A 149 -10.40 -0.55 2.47
N LYS A 150 -9.18 -0.80 2.00
CA LYS A 150 -8.63 -0.25 0.76
C LYS A 150 -8.29 -1.36 -0.23
N ALA A 151 -8.64 -1.19 -1.50
CA ALA A 151 -8.18 -2.04 -2.59
C ALA A 151 -6.80 -1.59 -3.08
N THR A 152 -5.89 -2.54 -3.21
CA THR A 152 -4.52 -2.29 -3.68
C THR A 152 -4.45 -1.99 -5.17
N LYS A 153 -5.41 -2.48 -5.96
CA LYS A 153 -5.39 -2.41 -7.42
C LYS A 153 -4.05 -2.96 -7.95
N ASP A 154 -3.29 -2.14 -8.65
CA ASP A 154 -1.97 -2.44 -9.23
C ASP A 154 -0.80 -1.99 -8.35
N ASN A 155 -1.06 -1.46 -7.16
CA ASN A 155 -0.04 -1.08 -6.19
C ASN A 155 0.30 -2.25 -5.26
N THR A 156 1.57 -2.37 -4.89
CA THR A 156 2.03 -3.18 -3.77
C THR A 156 2.31 -2.24 -2.60
N TYR A 157 1.88 -2.62 -1.40
CA TYR A 157 2.17 -1.87 -0.19
C TYR A 157 3.09 -2.67 0.74
N ILE A 158 4.04 -2.00 1.37
CA ILE A 158 4.87 -2.53 2.46
C ILE A 158 4.66 -1.64 3.67
N PHE A 159 4.56 -2.23 4.86
CA PHE A 159 4.43 -1.51 6.11
C PHE A 159 5.45 -2.04 7.13
N PHE A 160 5.94 -1.13 7.96
CA PHE A 160 6.77 -1.43 9.13
C PHE A 160 6.13 -0.81 10.37
N VAL A 161 5.90 -1.61 11.41
CA VAL A 161 5.29 -1.15 12.67
C VAL A 161 6.37 -0.54 13.56
N ILE A 162 6.34 0.78 13.75
CA ILE A 162 7.28 1.53 14.59
C ILE A 162 6.80 1.51 16.04
N GLU A 163 5.49 1.74 16.25
CA GLU A 163 4.89 1.95 17.56
C GLU A 163 3.48 1.35 17.60
N GLY A 164 3.05 0.91 18.79
CA GLY A 164 1.72 0.34 19.01
C GLY A 164 1.61 -1.10 18.52
N ALA A 165 0.39 -1.59 18.42
CA ALA A 165 0.10 -2.91 17.87
C ALA A 165 -1.14 -2.82 16.96
N VAL A 166 -1.11 -3.56 15.86
CA VAL A 166 -2.17 -3.51 14.85
C VAL A 166 -2.73 -4.89 14.56
N ASN A 167 -4.02 -4.93 14.25
CA ASN A 167 -4.65 -6.06 13.59
C ASN A 167 -4.74 -5.74 12.08
N LEU A 168 -3.94 -6.44 11.29
CA LEU A 168 -3.94 -6.36 9.84
C LEU A 168 -4.94 -7.39 9.30
N LYS A 169 -5.90 -6.94 8.50
CA LYS A 169 -6.73 -7.84 7.70
C LYS A 169 -6.35 -7.73 6.23
N VAL A 170 -5.96 -8.82 5.60
CA VAL A 170 -5.68 -8.91 4.16
C VAL A 170 -6.52 -10.04 3.58
N HIS A 171 -7.36 -9.71 2.59
CA HIS A 171 -8.35 -10.64 2.05
C HIS A 171 -9.27 -11.20 3.15
N LYS A 172 -9.04 -12.44 3.57
CA LYS A 172 -9.78 -13.15 4.64
C LYS A 172 -8.95 -13.37 5.89
N SER A 173 -7.64 -13.22 5.80
CA SER A 173 -6.73 -13.48 6.91
C SER A 173 -6.57 -12.24 7.79
N SER A 174 -6.42 -12.48 9.08
CA SER A 174 -6.18 -11.47 10.11
C SER A 174 -4.90 -11.81 10.85
N LEU A 175 -4.06 -10.80 11.12
CA LEU A 175 -2.74 -10.95 11.71
C LEU A 175 -2.52 -9.86 12.75
N ILE A 176 -2.16 -10.25 13.97
CA ILE A 176 -1.77 -9.30 15.02
C ILE A 176 -0.27 -9.04 14.90
N LEU A 177 0.11 -7.78 14.73
CA LEU A 177 1.47 -7.34 14.46
C LEU A 177 1.90 -6.28 15.48
N ALA A 178 3.08 -6.47 16.07
CA ALA A 178 3.66 -5.62 17.12
C ALA A 178 4.87 -4.81 16.58
N PRO A 179 5.49 -3.91 17.37
CA PRO A 179 6.63 -3.12 16.91
C PRO A 179 7.77 -3.99 16.37
N GLY A 180 8.39 -3.56 15.27
CA GLY A 180 9.41 -4.31 14.54
C GLY A 180 8.86 -5.24 13.45
N SER A 181 7.53 -5.44 13.38
CA SER A 181 6.92 -6.27 12.34
C SER A 181 6.95 -5.59 10.97
N MET A 182 7.23 -6.37 9.93
CA MET A 182 7.13 -5.97 8.52
C MET A 182 6.10 -6.82 7.81
N PHE A 183 5.27 -6.19 6.96
CA PHE A 183 4.32 -6.93 6.15
C PHE A 183 4.08 -6.28 4.80
N MET A 184 3.70 -7.12 3.83
CA MET A 184 3.37 -6.73 2.47
C MET A 184 1.89 -6.98 2.19
N VAL A 185 1.25 -6.06 1.47
CA VAL A 185 -0.06 -6.26 0.86
C VAL A 185 0.13 -6.32 -0.66
N PRO A 186 0.05 -7.52 -1.28
CA PRO A 186 0.28 -7.68 -2.71
C PRO A 186 -0.82 -7.01 -3.55
N ARG A 187 -0.49 -6.73 -4.81
CA ARG A 187 -1.43 -6.29 -5.85
C ARG A 187 -2.66 -7.19 -5.92
N GLY A 188 -3.81 -6.62 -6.30
CA GLY A 188 -5.08 -7.33 -6.43
C GLY A 188 -5.78 -7.68 -5.11
N ASN A 189 -5.22 -7.32 -3.95
CA ASN A 189 -5.82 -7.59 -2.64
C ASN A 189 -6.59 -6.39 -2.08
N THR A 190 -7.36 -6.66 -1.03
CA THR A 190 -7.94 -5.62 -0.16
C THR A 190 -7.41 -5.77 1.25
N TYR A 191 -7.15 -4.65 1.95
CA TYR A 191 -6.66 -4.67 3.32
C TYR A 191 -7.30 -3.60 4.20
N SER A 192 -7.28 -3.81 5.52
CA SER A 192 -7.58 -2.81 6.56
C SER A 192 -6.61 -2.97 7.73
N ILE A 193 -6.40 -1.90 8.48
CA ILE A 193 -5.47 -1.89 9.63
C ILE A 193 -6.19 -1.26 10.81
N GLU A 194 -6.36 -2.01 11.88
CA GLU A 194 -6.96 -1.54 13.13
C GLU A 194 -5.86 -1.37 14.19
N ASN A 195 -5.87 -0.27 14.93
CA ASN A 195 -5.02 -0.13 16.11
C ASN A 195 -5.68 -0.78 17.32
N ILE A 196 -5.08 -1.87 17.80
CA ILE A 196 -5.57 -2.63 18.96
C ILE A 196 -4.88 -2.23 20.27
N SER A 197 -3.92 -1.30 20.21
CA SER A 197 -3.18 -0.80 21.37
C SER A 197 -3.83 0.45 22.01
N GLN A 198 -3.45 0.73 23.26
CA GLN A 198 -3.91 1.91 24.03
C GLN A 198 -3.06 3.18 23.78
N ARG A 199 -2.21 3.17 22.75
CA ARG A 199 -1.41 4.32 22.29
C ARG A 199 -1.55 4.45 20.78
N ASN A 200 -1.05 5.53 20.20
CA ASN A 200 -1.02 5.66 18.74
C ASN A 200 -0.20 4.52 18.11
N ALA A 201 -0.76 3.87 17.10
CA ALA A 201 0.01 2.99 16.23
C ALA A 201 0.68 3.85 15.16
N ARG A 202 2.00 3.80 15.08
CA ARG A 202 2.79 4.49 14.05
C ARG A 202 3.42 3.46 13.12
N LEU A 203 3.19 3.64 11.82
CA LEU A 203 3.69 2.76 10.79
C LEU A 203 4.42 3.58 9.74
N LEU A 204 5.56 3.08 9.28
CA LEU A 204 6.08 3.46 7.97
C LEU A 204 5.28 2.69 6.92
N PHE A 205 4.94 3.34 5.82
CA PHE A 205 4.41 2.67 4.65
C PHE A 205 5.23 3.03 3.41
N THR A 206 5.28 2.09 2.48
CA THR A 206 5.76 2.28 1.11
C THR A 206 4.70 1.72 0.18
N GLN A 207 4.45 2.43 -0.91
CA GLN A 207 3.66 1.97 -2.03
C GLN A 207 4.53 1.99 -3.28
N ALA A 208 4.43 0.96 -4.10
CA ALA A 208 5.06 0.92 -5.40
C ALA A 208 4.12 0.29 -6.40
N ARG A 209 4.14 0.76 -7.65
CA ARG A 209 3.40 0.12 -8.75
C ARG A 209 4.31 -0.05 -9.94
N LYS A 210 3.97 -1.02 -10.78
CA LYS A 210 4.68 -1.24 -12.04
C LYS A 210 4.13 -0.26 -13.07
N THR A 211 4.93 0.73 -13.44
CA THR A 211 4.87 1.43 -14.72
C THR A 211 5.50 0.48 -15.78
N MET A 212 5.04 0.45 -17.04
CA MET A 212 5.70 -0.31 -18.13
C MET A 212 6.17 0.70 -19.21
N GLU A 213 7.20 0.45 -20.04
CA GLU A 213 7.98 -0.77 -20.35
C GLU A 213 9.52 -0.52 -20.34
N ASP A 214 10.33 -1.49 -19.91
CA ASP A 214 11.80 -1.39 -19.68
C ASP A 214 12.62 -0.92 -20.92
N ALA A 215 12.07 -1.10 -22.13
CA ALA A 215 12.70 -0.70 -23.39
C ALA A 215 12.85 0.83 -23.52
N ASP A 216 11.87 1.59 -23.02
CA ASP A 216 11.90 3.05 -23.09
C ASP A 216 12.81 3.63 -21.99
N GLU A 217 12.80 3.02 -20.79
CA GLU A 217 13.68 3.43 -19.69
C GLU A 217 15.16 3.17 -20.00
N CYS A 218 15.50 2.05 -20.66
CA CYS A 218 16.88 1.72 -21.02
C CYS A 218 17.44 2.64 -22.13
N ILE A 219 16.61 3.06 -23.08
CA ILE A 219 17.01 4.04 -24.11
C ILE A 219 17.29 5.40 -23.46
N ILE A 220 16.44 5.84 -22.54
CA ILE A 220 16.59 7.12 -21.83
C ILE A 220 17.86 7.11 -20.96
N ALA A 221 18.06 6.07 -20.16
CA ALA A 221 19.25 5.93 -19.31
C ALA A 221 20.56 5.89 -20.10
N GLN A 222 20.60 5.18 -21.23
CA GLN A 222 21.79 5.09 -22.08
C GLN A 222 22.14 6.40 -22.79
N GLN A 223 21.16 7.27 -23.03
CA GLN A 223 21.41 8.60 -23.60
C GLN A 223 21.99 9.58 -22.59
N ASN A 224 21.58 9.50 -21.32
CA ASN A 224 22.05 10.40 -20.25
C ASN A 224 23.50 10.15 -19.87
N VAL A 225 23.94 8.88 -19.91
CA VAL A 225 25.34 8.49 -19.72
C VAL A 225 26.27 9.10 -20.78
N ARG A 226 25.80 9.34 -22.00
CA ARG A 226 26.61 9.92 -23.09
C ARG A 226 26.80 11.43 -22.98
N LYS A 227 26.07 12.12 -22.08
CA LYS A 227 26.05 13.58 -21.95
C LYS A 227 26.62 14.14 -20.62
N GLY A 228 27.24 13.30 -19.78
CA GLY A 228 27.82 13.71 -18.50
C GLY A 228 28.79 14.91 -18.59
N PRO A 229 29.02 15.63 -17.47
CA PRO A 229 29.45 17.02 -17.46
C PRO A 229 30.80 17.22 -18.15
N GLN A 230 30.83 18.06 -19.18
CA GLN A 230 32.09 18.47 -19.80
C GLN A 230 32.95 19.16 -18.73
N LYS A 231 34.12 18.57 -18.41
CA LYS A 231 35.18 19.30 -17.73
C LYS A 231 35.43 20.60 -18.51
N PRO A 232 35.58 21.76 -17.86
CA PRO A 232 36.00 22.95 -18.58
C PRO A 232 37.38 22.65 -19.17
N SER A 233 37.47 22.63 -20.51
CA SER A 233 38.76 22.47 -21.16
C SER A 233 39.55 23.74 -20.87
N GLY A 234 40.47 23.65 -19.91
CA GLY A 234 41.53 24.63 -19.75
C GLY A 234 42.45 24.57 -20.95
N SER A 235 42.13 25.31 -22.01
CA SER A 235 43.13 25.73 -22.98
C SER A 235 43.78 27.00 -22.43
N VAL A 236 44.89 26.83 -21.72
CA VAL A 236 45.87 27.89 -21.56
C VAL A 236 46.44 28.16 -22.96
N GLN A 237 45.99 29.22 -23.60
CA GLN A 237 46.73 29.85 -24.68
C GLN A 237 46.88 31.34 -24.37
N LEU A 238 48.12 31.66 -24.03
CA LEU A 238 48.67 32.99 -23.82
C LEU A 238 48.58 33.76 -25.15
N GLY A 239 47.85 34.87 -25.16
CA GLY A 239 47.69 35.73 -26.34
C GLY A 239 47.24 37.13 -25.94
N THR A 240 48.18 38.06 -26.03
CA THR A 240 48.06 39.49 -25.75
C THR A 240 47.07 40.20 -26.70
N ASN A 241 46.12 40.99 -26.20
CA ASN A 241 46.10 42.45 -26.42
C ASN A 241 44.88 43.19 -25.84
N ARG A 242 45.16 44.46 -25.54
CA ARG A 242 44.36 45.61 -25.09
C ARG A 242 42.97 45.78 -25.74
N GLY A 243 42.03 46.32 -24.97
CA GLY A 243 40.86 47.02 -25.52
C GLY A 243 39.81 47.40 -24.47
N HIS A 244 39.52 48.69 -24.34
CA HIS A 244 38.61 49.31 -23.39
C HIS A 244 37.12 48.89 -23.50
N GLY A 245 36.40 49.00 -22.39
CA GLY A 245 35.09 49.67 -22.38
C GLY A 245 33.91 48.96 -21.71
N ARG A 246 33.42 49.59 -20.64
CA ARG A 246 32.02 49.71 -20.19
C ARG A 246 31.27 48.47 -19.64
N SER A 247 31.02 48.50 -18.33
CA SER A 247 29.78 48.04 -17.66
C SER A 247 28.62 49.02 -17.96
N PRO A 248 27.32 48.76 -17.63
CA PRO A 248 26.81 47.77 -16.66
C PRO A 248 25.45 47.08 -17.01
N LEU A 249 24.99 46.25 -16.06
CA LEU A 249 23.60 45.96 -15.63
C LEU A 249 23.10 44.51 -15.78
N VAL A 250 22.60 44.01 -14.66
CA VAL A 250 21.86 42.75 -14.38
C VAL A 250 20.41 43.16 -14.00
N PRO A 251 19.48 42.22 -13.75
CA PRO A 251 18.52 41.62 -14.68
C PRO A 251 17.06 42.03 -14.42
N ASP A 252 16.18 41.68 -15.36
CA ASP A 252 14.72 41.69 -15.17
C ASP A 252 14.26 40.61 -14.17
N SER A 253 13.38 41.02 -13.24
CA SER A 253 12.58 40.14 -12.39
C SER A 253 11.29 40.85 -11.97
N ALA A 254 10.17 40.38 -12.50
CA ALA A 254 8.79 40.41 -11.98
C ALA A 254 7.91 39.86 -13.11
N GLY A 255 7.04 38.86 -12.96
CA GLY A 255 6.33 38.38 -11.79
C GLY A 255 4.88 38.25 -12.24
N ASP A 256 4.42 37.04 -12.52
CA ASP A 256 2.99 36.78 -12.73
C ASP A 256 2.52 35.64 -11.82
N LEU A 257 1.64 36.05 -10.92
CA LEU A 257 0.96 35.31 -9.88
C LEU A 257 -0.23 34.57 -10.48
N LEU A 258 -0.41 33.29 -10.14
CA LEU A 258 -1.67 32.58 -10.36
C LEU A 258 -2.64 32.82 -9.19
N PRO A 259 -3.95 32.99 -9.46
CA PRO A 259 -4.90 33.44 -8.46
C PRO A 259 -5.45 32.33 -7.55
N LEU A 260 -5.71 32.76 -6.31
CA LEU A 260 -6.42 32.10 -5.22
C LEU A 260 -7.82 31.63 -5.65
N ALA A 261 -8.15 30.36 -5.41
CA ALA A 261 -9.51 29.84 -5.57
C ALA A 261 -10.36 30.13 -4.32
N THR A 262 -11.52 30.74 -4.57
CA THR A 262 -12.52 31.18 -3.59
C THR A 262 -13.31 30.01 -2.99
N ARG A 263 -13.52 30.09 -1.67
CA ARG A 263 -14.43 29.28 -0.85
C ARG A 263 -15.89 29.35 -1.34
N VAL A 264 -16.60 28.23 -1.21
CA VAL A 264 -17.98 28.20 -0.69
C VAL A 264 -18.04 27.11 0.36
#